data_AF-A0A662ZG66-F1
#
_entry.id   AF-A0A662ZG66-F1
#
_cell.length_a   1.000
_cell.length_b   1.000
_cell.length_c   1.000
_cell.angle_alpha   90.00
_cell.angle_beta   90.00
_cell.angle_gamma   90.00
#
_symmetry.space_group_name_H-M   'P 1'
#
loop_
_entity.id
_entity.type
_entity.pdbx_description
1 polymer ?
#
loop_
_entity_poly.entity_id
_entity_poly.type
_entity_poly.pdbx_seq_one_letter_code
_entity_poly.pdbx_strand_id
1 'polypeptide(L)'
;MSDGRKNSLIFYFKVITFLVVVLIVALSTPFMLANHNNIGRIDRIKTEVFPNMRELSEVRSNFVYLYEITNGVMLGVEKESSYDNTKEKLDGIVAGLNNQIDEKDRDALLAAINEFDVSAKEAFHLEATGDERVNELRNKYDAMVDKAGNVTSQIKFMIDDQIDYVHSIKTDGFMGNFKFSIAVVILEIILISVVIFTLSFMISERINRLVEASKEMLNGNFQVRIQDDNNDEITLIADNINNLATNLSTLSESMYDQASNLSDASSELKGASYNINTSSEDLLSQVITVSAAAEEMVATSVDIANNCSQAVNKSEMTCKVATNGLEVVHQTVDGIREHSRKTKEDAEIIVSLSEQTKVIGSVISTIQDIASQTNLLALNAAIEAARAGEYGRGFAVVADEVRALAARTAQSTTEISEMINQVQAKATQANESIISTVGQMDKLAVHAEELQKVLDNILVDINNVNMQITLIATSTEEQSATSSEMSKNLQNITGHVRNMSEKVSDICKTTGKIEDASMLMVEGIEKFRNNQLETELSNYAEEDVIEENGEEDSEEGVRIENSENIQA
;
A
#
# COMPACT_ATOMS: atom_id res chain seq x y z
N MET A 1 12.69 -28.05 38.05
CA MET A 1 14.06 -28.47 38.43
C MET A 1 15.03 -28.05 37.33
N SER A 2 15.50 -26.80 37.29
CA SER A 2 16.53 -26.37 36.33
C SER A 2 17.28 -25.09 36.75
N ASP A 3 17.35 -24.78 38.06
CA ASP A 3 18.16 -23.64 38.54
C ASP A 3 19.53 -24.07 39.09
N GLY A 4 19.84 -25.37 39.08
CA GLY A 4 21.06 -25.93 39.67
C GLY A 4 22.30 -25.96 38.78
N ARG A 5 22.22 -25.59 37.50
CA ARG A 5 23.37 -25.61 36.56
C ARG A 5 23.80 -24.22 36.06
N LYS A 6 23.20 -23.14 36.57
CA LYS A 6 23.30 -21.77 36.05
C LYS A 6 24.61 -21.02 36.32
N ASN A 7 25.60 -21.65 36.92
CA ASN A 7 26.88 -20.99 37.18
C ASN A 7 28.09 -21.76 36.70
N SER A 8 27.92 -22.94 36.10
CA SER A 8 29.01 -23.87 35.81
C SER A 8 30.26 -23.18 35.22
N LEU A 9 30.15 -22.46 34.11
CA LEU A 9 31.33 -22.01 33.38
C LEU A 9 32.03 -20.78 34.00
N ILE A 10 31.28 -19.76 34.42
CA ILE A 10 31.84 -18.61 35.16
C ILE A 10 32.33 -19.04 36.54
N PHE A 11 31.67 -20.02 37.16
CA PHE A 11 32.12 -20.62 38.42
C PHE A 11 33.40 -21.43 38.21
N TYR A 12 33.47 -22.30 37.20
CA TYR A 12 34.69 -23.03 36.84
C TYR A 12 35.81 -22.06 36.48
N PHE A 13 35.52 -20.97 35.77
CA PHE A 13 36.48 -19.90 35.49
C PHE A 13 37.00 -19.25 36.78
N LYS A 14 36.10 -18.76 37.65
CA LYS A 14 36.49 -18.15 38.93
C LYS A 14 37.28 -19.13 39.81
N VAL A 15 36.90 -20.40 39.81
CA VAL A 15 37.58 -21.47 40.56
C VAL A 15 38.94 -21.78 39.95
N ILE A 16 39.07 -21.90 38.64
CA ILE A 16 40.33 -22.18 37.95
C ILE A 16 41.32 -21.01 38.12
N THR A 17 40.88 -19.77 37.89
CA THR A 17 41.73 -18.59 38.10
C THR A 17 42.16 -18.46 39.55
N PHE A 18 41.25 -18.70 40.51
CA PHE A 18 41.57 -18.69 41.93
C PHE A 18 42.57 -19.79 42.30
N LEU A 19 42.38 -21.01 41.81
CA LEU A 19 43.30 -22.14 42.06
C LEU A 19 44.69 -21.88 41.47
N VAL A 20 44.79 -21.29 40.27
CA VAL A 20 46.08 -20.93 39.65
C VAL A 20 46.80 -19.86 40.47
N VAL A 21 46.09 -18.82 40.93
CA VAL A 21 46.67 -17.77 41.78
C VAL A 21 47.14 -18.34 43.13
N VAL A 22 46.34 -19.21 43.75
CA VAL A 22 46.73 -19.88 45.01
C VAL A 22 47.98 -20.75 44.80
N LEU A 23 48.07 -21.45 43.67
CA LEU A 23 49.20 -22.32 43.35
C LEU A 23 50.50 -21.51 43.11
N ILE A 24 50.40 -20.36 42.44
CA ILE A 24 51.50 -19.39 42.25
C ILE A 24 52.05 -18.90 43.61
N VAL A 25 51.16 -18.48 44.52
CA VAL A 25 51.55 -18.01 45.85
C VAL A 25 52.16 -19.14 46.70
N ALA A 26 51.61 -20.35 46.60
CA ALA A 26 52.12 -21.51 47.33
C ALA A 26 53.53 -21.93 46.86
N LEU A 27 53.84 -21.81 45.57
CA LEU A 27 55.14 -22.19 45.00
C LEU A 27 56.24 -21.14 45.22
N SER A 28 55.89 -19.86 45.30
CA SER A 28 56.86 -18.74 45.47
C SER A 28 57.33 -18.55 46.92
N THR A 29 56.52 -18.93 47.90
CA THR A 29 56.82 -18.71 49.34
C THR A 29 58.04 -19.51 49.84
N PRO A 30 58.19 -20.83 49.57
CA PRO A 30 59.37 -21.61 50.00
C PRO A 30 60.68 -21.11 49.38
N PHE A 31 60.61 -20.60 48.15
CA PHE A 31 61.75 -20.06 47.43
C PHE A 31 62.31 -18.80 48.09
N MET A 32 61.44 -17.86 48.48
CA MET A 32 61.86 -16.63 49.19
C MET A 32 62.58 -16.95 50.50
N LEU A 33 62.12 -17.98 51.23
CA LEU A 33 62.72 -18.41 52.49
C LEU A 33 64.12 -19.01 52.28
N ALA A 34 64.29 -19.86 51.26
CA ALA A 34 65.57 -20.48 50.93
C ALA A 34 66.64 -19.46 50.54
N ASN A 35 66.26 -18.42 49.77
CA ASN A 35 67.18 -17.37 49.37
C ASN A 35 67.64 -16.49 50.55
N HIS A 36 66.76 -16.25 51.53
CA HIS A 36 67.09 -15.48 52.73
C HIS A 36 68.21 -16.15 53.57
N ASN A 37 68.16 -17.47 53.74
CA ASN A 37 69.17 -18.21 54.51
C ASN A 37 70.57 -18.17 53.87
N ASN A 38 70.66 -18.08 52.54
CA ASN A 38 71.95 -17.99 51.85
C ASN A 38 72.65 -16.64 52.04
N ILE A 39 71.88 -15.56 52.24
CA ILE A 39 72.45 -14.23 52.52
C ILE A 39 73.23 -14.25 53.84
N GLY A 40 72.71 -14.93 54.88
CA GLY A 40 73.41 -15.07 56.16
C GLY A 40 74.71 -15.88 56.08
N ARG A 41 74.77 -16.90 55.22
CA ARG A 41 76.00 -17.70 55.00
C ARG A 41 77.09 -16.89 54.27
N ILE A 42 76.70 -16.04 53.32
CA ILE A 42 77.63 -15.16 52.59
C ILE A 42 78.20 -14.08 53.53
N ASP A 43 77.39 -13.54 54.44
CA ASP A 43 77.85 -12.56 55.42
C ASP A 43 78.97 -13.13 56.31
N ARG A 44 78.80 -14.37 56.78
CA ARG A 44 79.80 -15.09 57.60
C ARG A 44 81.14 -15.31 56.90
N ILE A 45 81.16 -15.57 55.58
CA ILE A 45 82.42 -15.66 54.82
C ILE A 45 83.21 -14.34 54.93
N LYS A 46 82.50 -13.22 54.81
CA LYS A 46 83.11 -11.89 54.78
C LYS A 46 83.60 -11.45 56.15
N THR A 47 82.86 -11.77 57.20
CA THR A 47 83.09 -11.25 58.56
C THR A 47 83.96 -12.15 59.43
N GLU A 48 83.96 -13.46 59.22
CA GLU A 48 84.70 -14.42 60.04
C GLU A 48 85.80 -15.14 59.24
N VAL A 49 85.43 -15.77 58.13
CA VAL A 49 86.32 -16.73 57.42
C VAL A 49 87.55 -16.05 56.80
N PHE A 50 87.36 -14.94 56.07
CA PHE A 50 88.49 -14.25 55.44
C PHE A 50 89.48 -13.62 56.44
N PRO A 51 89.04 -12.92 57.51
CA PRO A 51 89.94 -12.47 58.57
C PRO A 51 90.75 -13.61 59.20
N ASN A 52 90.08 -14.72 59.55
CA ASN A 52 90.72 -15.88 60.19
C ASN A 52 91.82 -16.48 59.31
N MET A 53 91.54 -16.68 58.02
CA MET A 53 92.54 -17.17 57.07
C MET A 53 93.76 -16.25 56.97
N ARG A 54 93.54 -14.92 57.03
CA ARG A 54 94.62 -13.94 56.95
C ARG A 54 95.53 -14.03 58.17
N GLU A 55 94.98 -14.09 59.38
CA GLU A 55 95.77 -14.16 60.62
C GLU A 55 96.48 -15.52 60.78
N LEU A 56 95.83 -16.63 60.42
CA LEU A 56 96.49 -17.95 60.40
C LEU A 56 97.67 -17.97 59.42
N SER A 57 97.54 -17.31 58.27
CA SER A 57 98.65 -17.17 57.34
C SER A 57 99.80 -16.34 57.91
N GLU A 58 99.51 -15.32 58.72
CA GLU A 58 100.51 -14.49 59.41
C GLU A 58 101.25 -15.27 60.50
N VAL A 59 100.55 -16.08 61.30
CA VAL A 59 101.17 -17.00 62.28
C VAL A 59 102.10 -17.97 61.57
N ARG A 60 101.65 -18.58 60.46
CA ARG A 60 102.50 -19.50 59.68
C ARG A 60 103.80 -18.84 59.23
N SER A 61 103.71 -17.63 58.69
CA SER A 61 104.87 -16.89 58.20
C SER A 61 105.87 -16.59 59.34
N ASN A 62 105.37 -16.15 60.50
CA ASN A 62 106.23 -15.83 61.64
C ASN A 62 106.83 -17.08 62.29
N PHE A 63 106.11 -18.20 62.29
CA PHE A 63 106.65 -19.47 62.79
C PHE A 63 107.76 -20.02 61.91
N VAL A 64 107.62 -19.93 60.58
CA VAL A 64 108.69 -20.31 59.64
C VAL A 64 109.93 -19.45 59.86
N TYR A 65 109.74 -18.15 60.10
CA TYR A 65 110.84 -17.25 60.42
C TYR A 65 111.51 -17.58 61.76
N LEU A 66 110.72 -17.91 62.79
CA LEU A 66 111.23 -18.39 64.08
C LEU A 66 112.08 -19.67 63.91
N TYR A 67 111.60 -20.62 63.10
CA TYR A 67 112.32 -21.85 62.79
C TYR A 67 113.65 -21.58 62.06
N GLU A 68 113.68 -20.63 61.12
CA GLU A 68 114.90 -20.21 60.43
C GLU A 68 115.93 -19.61 61.40
N ILE A 69 115.50 -18.69 62.28
CA ILE A 69 116.35 -18.10 63.33
C ILE A 69 116.90 -19.19 64.25
N THR A 70 116.06 -20.17 64.61
CA THR A 70 116.48 -21.30 65.47
C THR A 70 117.68 -22.05 64.88
N ASN A 71 117.64 -22.32 63.58
CA ASN A 71 118.77 -22.93 62.86
C ASN A 71 119.99 -21.99 62.81
N GLY A 72 119.77 -20.68 62.64
CA GLY A 72 120.82 -19.66 62.68
C GLY A 72 121.55 -19.60 64.03
N VAL A 73 120.82 -19.71 65.14
CA VAL A 73 121.38 -19.73 66.51
C VAL A 73 122.21 -21.00 66.73
N MET A 74 121.72 -22.16 66.30
CA MET A 74 122.48 -23.42 66.41
C MET A 74 123.80 -23.41 65.61
N LEU A 75 123.81 -22.75 64.45
CA LEU A 75 125.03 -22.61 63.64
C LEU A 75 125.99 -21.53 64.17
N GLY A 76 125.62 -20.83 65.25
CA GLY A 76 126.39 -19.71 65.80
C GLY A 76 126.39 -18.46 64.93
N VAL A 77 125.50 -18.39 63.93
CA VAL A 77 125.38 -17.27 62.98
C VAL A 77 124.44 -16.19 63.52
N GLU A 78 123.49 -16.58 64.38
CA GLU A 78 122.57 -15.68 65.07
C GLU A 78 122.72 -15.73 66.60
N LYS A 79 122.26 -14.66 67.25
CA LYS A 79 122.20 -14.57 68.71
C LYS A 79 120.88 -15.12 69.21
N GLU A 80 120.92 -15.81 70.34
CA GLU A 80 119.71 -16.29 71.05
C GLU A 80 118.69 -15.17 71.32
N SER A 81 119.14 -13.93 71.53
CA SER A 81 118.25 -12.76 71.67
C SER A 81 117.36 -12.49 70.44
N SER A 82 117.79 -12.88 69.23
CA SER A 82 116.97 -12.76 68.01
C SER A 82 115.83 -13.78 68.00
N TYR A 83 116.08 -14.97 68.56
CA TYR A 83 115.07 -16.01 68.73
C TYR A 83 114.00 -15.56 69.71
N ASP A 84 114.39 -15.11 70.91
CA ASP A 84 113.44 -14.70 71.94
C ASP A 84 112.52 -13.56 71.46
N ASN A 85 113.05 -12.58 70.75
CA ASN A 85 112.24 -11.49 70.18
C ASN A 85 111.24 -11.99 69.12
N THR A 86 111.65 -12.96 68.31
CA THR A 86 110.77 -13.55 67.29
C THR A 86 109.71 -14.45 67.92
N LYS A 87 110.06 -15.17 68.98
CA LYS A 87 109.11 -15.96 69.77
C LYS A 87 108.08 -15.07 70.44
N GLU A 88 108.50 -13.97 71.06
CA GLU A 88 107.60 -13.00 71.70
C GLU A 88 106.62 -12.39 70.69
N LYS A 89 107.10 -12.03 69.49
CA LYS A 89 106.23 -11.57 68.39
C LYS A 89 105.24 -12.64 67.95
N LEU A 90 105.70 -13.87 67.76
CA LEU A 90 104.83 -14.97 67.37
C LEU A 90 103.75 -15.24 68.43
N ASP A 91 104.13 -15.24 69.71
CA ASP A 91 103.18 -15.40 70.83
C ASP A 91 102.19 -14.24 70.89
N GLY A 92 102.62 -13.02 70.57
CA GLY A 92 101.73 -11.86 70.43
C GLY A 92 100.71 -12.01 69.31
N ILE A 93 101.11 -12.54 68.15
CA ILE A 93 100.20 -12.79 67.02
C ILE A 93 99.23 -13.94 67.36
N VAL A 94 99.74 -15.01 67.99
CA VAL A 94 98.90 -16.15 68.38
C VAL A 94 97.95 -15.78 69.52
N ALA A 95 98.33 -14.88 70.42
CA ALA A 95 97.41 -14.31 71.42
C ALA A 95 96.34 -13.41 70.76
N GLY A 96 96.67 -12.75 69.64
CA GLY A 96 95.73 -11.95 68.84
C GLY A 96 94.60 -12.78 68.23
N LEU A 97 94.80 -14.08 68.02
CA LEU A 97 93.81 -15.02 67.50
C LEU A 97 92.63 -15.30 68.45
N ASN A 98 92.64 -14.73 69.67
CA ASN A 98 91.68 -14.99 70.75
C ASN A 98 90.19 -14.89 70.37
N ASN A 99 89.86 -14.12 69.34
CA ASN A 99 88.47 -13.86 68.92
C ASN A 99 88.15 -14.41 67.52
N GLN A 100 89.10 -15.09 66.88
CA GLN A 100 89.01 -15.43 65.46
C GLN A 100 88.87 -16.94 65.22
N ILE A 101 89.57 -17.76 66.01
CA ILE A 101 89.55 -19.22 65.88
C ILE A 101 88.95 -19.88 67.12
N ASP A 102 88.54 -21.13 66.99
CA ASP A 102 88.03 -21.91 68.12
C ASP A 102 89.11 -22.00 69.22
N GLU A 103 88.68 -21.85 70.47
CA GLU A 103 89.54 -21.78 71.64
C GLU A 103 90.45 -23.02 71.73
N LYS A 104 89.88 -24.17 71.39
CA LYS A 104 90.57 -25.46 71.35
C LYS A 104 91.71 -25.49 70.33
N ASP A 105 91.50 -24.94 69.15
CA ASP A 105 92.50 -24.97 68.07
C ASP A 105 93.62 -23.96 68.34
N ARG A 106 93.27 -22.81 68.93
CA ARG A 106 94.26 -21.83 69.44
C ARG A 106 95.17 -22.46 70.49
N ASP A 107 94.59 -23.14 71.47
CA ASP A 107 95.35 -23.72 72.58
C ASP A 107 96.25 -24.87 72.09
N ALA A 108 95.77 -25.66 71.13
CA ALA A 108 96.59 -26.69 70.48
C ALA A 108 97.79 -26.07 69.73
N LEU A 109 97.58 -24.94 69.06
CA LEU A 109 98.62 -24.23 68.31
C LEU A 109 99.65 -23.60 69.25
N LEU A 110 99.21 -22.96 70.33
CA LEU A 110 100.09 -22.43 71.38
C LEU A 110 100.91 -23.54 72.03
N ALA A 111 100.29 -24.66 72.36
CA ALA A 111 100.98 -25.81 72.92
C ALA A 111 102.06 -26.33 71.96
N ALA A 112 101.75 -26.47 70.67
CA ALA A 112 102.72 -26.91 69.67
C ALA A 112 103.90 -25.93 69.52
N ILE A 113 103.65 -24.63 69.55
CA ILE A 113 104.68 -23.59 69.49
C ILE A 113 105.58 -23.61 70.74
N ASN A 114 104.99 -23.83 71.92
CA ASN A 114 105.76 -23.92 73.17
C ASN A 114 106.57 -25.21 73.27
N GLU A 115 106.04 -26.33 72.79
CA GLU A 115 106.83 -27.58 72.67
C GLU A 115 108.03 -27.38 71.73
N PHE A 116 107.83 -26.67 70.61
CA PHE A 116 108.92 -26.28 69.73
C PHE A 116 109.94 -25.37 70.44
N ASP A 117 109.50 -24.42 71.26
CA ASP A 117 110.38 -23.52 72.04
C ASP A 117 111.30 -24.26 72.99
N VAL A 118 110.75 -25.23 73.72
CA VAL A 118 111.52 -26.08 74.63
C VAL A 118 112.56 -26.88 73.84
N SER A 119 112.15 -27.54 72.74
CA SER A 119 113.08 -28.30 71.90
C SER A 119 114.15 -27.43 71.23
N ALA A 120 113.81 -26.20 70.84
CA ALA A 120 114.75 -25.24 70.26
C ALA A 120 115.82 -24.81 71.27
N LYS A 121 115.42 -24.41 72.49
CA LYS A 121 116.34 -24.01 73.56
C LYS A 121 117.24 -25.15 74.03
N GLU A 122 116.70 -26.36 74.10
CA GLU A 122 117.50 -27.55 74.40
C GLU A 122 118.59 -27.83 73.35
N ALA A 123 118.40 -27.37 72.11
CA ALA A 123 119.36 -27.51 71.03
C ALA A 123 120.42 -26.38 71.02
N PHE A 124 120.15 -25.20 71.61
CA PHE A 124 121.10 -24.07 71.62
C PHE A 124 122.38 -24.30 72.44
N HIS A 125 122.29 -24.95 73.61
CA HIS A 125 123.37 -24.96 74.60
C HIS A 125 124.36 -26.13 74.50
N LEU A 126 124.47 -26.82 73.37
CA LEU A 126 125.40 -27.94 73.20
C LEU A 126 126.64 -27.57 72.37
N GLU A 127 127.78 -27.34 73.05
CA GLU A 127 129.11 -27.31 72.42
C GLU A 127 129.64 -28.75 72.23
N ALA A 128 129.81 -29.19 70.97
CA ALA A 128 130.19 -30.56 70.64
C ALA A 128 131.72 -30.73 70.48
N THR A 129 132.35 -31.46 71.40
CA THR A 129 133.69 -32.07 71.20
C THR A 129 133.65 -33.55 71.62
N GLY A 130 133.38 -34.45 70.66
CA GLY A 130 133.39 -35.92 70.83
C GLY A 130 132.27 -36.66 70.09
N ASP A 131 132.54 -37.88 69.61
CA ASP A 131 131.66 -38.66 68.70
C ASP A 131 130.34 -39.14 69.34
N GLU A 132 130.32 -39.45 70.64
CA GLU A 132 129.12 -39.95 71.34
C GLU A 132 128.07 -38.85 71.57
N ARG A 133 128.47 -37.58 71.59
CA ARG A 133 127.59 -36.40 71.78
C ARG A 133 127.00 -35.85 70.48
N VAL A 134 127.55 -36.20 69.31
CA VAL A 134 126.99 -35.81 68.00
C VAL A 134 125.62 -36.48 67.75
N ASN A 135 125.44 -37.73 68.20
CA ASN A 135 124.16 -38.43 68.10
C ASN A 135 123.08 -37.80 69.01
N GLU A 136 123.46 -37.28 70.17
CA GLU A 136 122.55 -36.57 71.07
C GLU A 136 122.08 -35.24 70.44
N LEU A 137 122.99 -34.51 69.79
CA LEU A 137 122.67 -33.31 69.03
C LEU A 137 121.70 -33.60 67.88
N ARG A 138 121.95 -34.67 67.11
CA ARG A 138 121.07 -35.08 66.00
C ARG A 138 119.67 -35.43 66.50
N ASN A 139 119.55 -36.20 67.58
CA ASN A 139 118.24 -36.59 68.12
C ASN A 139 117.46 -35.37 68.62
N LYS A 140 118.12 -34.39 69.27
CA LYS A 140 117.47 -33.15 69.69
C LYS A 140 117.07 -32.27 68.51
N TYR A 141 117.91 -32.19 67.48
CA TYR A 141 117.57 -31.49 66.24
C TYR A 141 116.38 -32.15 65.53
N ASP A 142 116.38 -33.47 65.36
CA ASP A 142 115.27 -34.21 64.76
C ASP A 142 113.97 -34.02 65.56
N ALA A 143 114.04 -34.05 66.89
CA ALA A 143 112.89 -33.76 67.76
C ALA A 143 112.36 -32.33 67.55
N MET A 144 113.25 -31.34 67.42
CA MET A 144 112.87 -29.96 67.11
C MET A 144 112.20 -29.84 65.73
N VAL A 145 112.73 -30.50 64.71
CA VAL A 145 112.15 -30.53 63.36
C VAL A 145 110.76 -31.14 63.37
N ASP A 146 110.55 -32.24 64.10
CA ASP A 146 109.23 -32.86 64.26
C ASP A 146 108.24 -31.92 64.95
N LYS A 147 108.67 -31.20 66.01
CA LYS A 147 107.82 -30.18 66.65
C LYS A 147 107.48 -29.04 65.70
N ALA A 148 108.42 -28.60 64.86
CA ALA A 148 108.15 -27.60 63.83
C ALA A 148 107.17 -28.08 62.75
N GLY A 149 107.26 -29.36 62.38
CA GLY A 149 106.32 -30.03 61.49
C GLY A 149 104.90 -30.08 62.07
N ASN A 150 104.76 -30.30 63.39
CA ASN A 150 103.47 -30.30 64.07
C ASN A 150 102.80 -28.91 64.03
N VAL A 151 103.53 -27.84 64.38
CA VAL A 151 102.99 -26.46 64.31
C VAL A 151 102.52 -26.13 62.90
N THR A 152 103.34 -26.43 61.89
CA THR A 152 103.00 -26.13 60.49
C THR A 152 101.77 -26.93 60.02
N SER A 153 101.62 -28.18 60.49
CA SER A 153 100.49 -29.05 60.15
C SER A 153 99.18 -28.55 60.78
N GLN A 154 99.22 -28.09 62.04
CA GLN A 154 98.04 -27.51 62.69
C GLN A 154 97.57 -26.26 61.96
N ILE A 155 98.48 -25.33 61.64
CA ILE A 155 98.11 -24.10 60.92
C ILE A 155 97.53 -24.44 59.53
N LYS A 156 98.08 -25.45 58.84
CA LYS A 156 97.54 -25.90 57.55
C LYS A 156 96.11 -26.45 57.69
N PHE A 157 95.87 -27.33 58.66
CA PHE A 157 94.54 -27.90 58.89
C PHE A 157 93.49 -26.81 59.13
N MET A 158 93.82 -25.80 59.92
CA MET A 158 92.93 -24.68 60.20
C MET A 158 92.64 -23.83 58.96
N ILE A 159 93.62 -23.62 58.07
CA ILE A 159 93.40 -22.91 56.81
C ILE A 159 92.54 -23.74 55.85
N ASP A 160 92.77 -25.05 55.76
CA ASP A 160 92.00 -25.94 54.87
C ASP A 160 90.52 -26.02 55.30
N ASP A 161 90.21 -26.06 56.61
CA ASP A 161 88.83 -26.04 57.12
C ASP A 161 88.05 -24.77 56.71
N GLN A 162 88.72 -23.60 56.76
CA GLN A 162 88.14 -22.34 56.30
C GLN A 162 87.85 -22.35 54.79
N ILE A 163 88.70 -23.01 53.99
CA ILE A 163 88.50 -23.16 52.53
C ILE A 163 87.31 -24.08 52.22
N ASP A 164 87.18 -25.19 52.96
CA ASP A 164 86.07 -26.14 52.78
C ASP A 164 84.71 -25.49 53.12
N TYR A 165 84.66 -24.62 54.12
CA TYR A 165 83.46 -23.84 54.42
C TYR A 165 83.03 -22.95 53.25
N VAL A 166 83.96 -22.24 52.60
CA VAL A 166 83.68 -21.40 51.41
C VAL A 166 83.19 -22.25 50.24
N HIS A 167 83.80 -23.42 50.01
CA HIS A 167 83.39 -24.34 48.96
C HIS A 167 81.95 -24.85 49.15
N SER A 168 81.57 -25.20 50.38
CA SER A 168 80.21 -25.69 50.71
C SER A 168 79.08 -24.71 50.38
N ILE A 169 79.38 -23.40 50.30
CA ILE A 169 78.41 -22.35 49.96
C ILE A 169 78.25 -22.24 48.44
N LYS A 170 79.33 -22.45 47.68
CA LYS A 170 79.34 -22.31 46.22
C LYS A 170 78.67 -23.48 45.50
N THR A 171 78.89 -24.72 45.95
CA THR A 171 78.41 -25.92 45.24
C THR A 171 76.99 -26.32 45.61
N ASP A 172 76.60 -26.25 46.89
CA ASP A 172 75.36 -26.90 47.33
C ASP A 172 74.19 -25.92 47.52
N GLY A 173 74.45 -24.65 47.84
CA GLY A 173 73.40 -23.67 48.16
C GLY A 173 72.88 -22.85 46.99
N PHE A 174 73.72 -22.54 46.00
CA PHE A 174 73.39 -21.56 44.97
C PHE A 174 72.81 -22.20 43.70
N MET A 175 73.42 -23.28 43.21
CA MET A 175 73.07 -23.87 41.91
C MET A 175 71.71 -24.60 41.90
N GLY A 176 71.37 -25.29 42.99
CA GLY A 176 70.09 -26.00 43.12
C GLY A 176 68.89 -25.06 43.19
N ASN A 177 69.00 -24.00 43.99
CA ASN A 177 67.94 -23.02 44.18
C ASN A 177 67.69 -22.17 42.93
N PHE A 178 68.74 -21.86 42.15
CA PHE A 178 68.60 -21.12 40.89
C PHE A 178 67.90 -21.91 39.78
N LYS A 179 68.12 -23.22 39.69
CA LYS A 179 67.39 -24.09 38.73
C LYS A 179 65.92 -24.22 39.10
N PHE A 180 65.62 -24.32 40.39
CA PHE A 180 64.24 -24.39 40.88
C PHE A 180 63.47 -23.10 40.59
N SER A 181 64.08 -21.91 40.72
CA SER A 181 63.41 -20.64 40.45
C SER A 181 63.00 -20.47 38.99
N ILE A 182 63.87 -20.88 38.05
CA ILE A 182 63.56 -20.83 36.63
C ILE A 182 62.39 -21.78 36.30
N ALA A 183 62.38 -22.97 36.89
CA ALA A 183 61.31 -23.94 36.67
C ALA A 183 59.94 -23.44 37.16
N VAL A 184 59.89 -22.76 38.32
CA VAL A 184 58.64 -22.17 38.83
C VAL A 184 58.12 -21.08 37.89
N VAL A 185 58.97 -20.12 37.48
CA VAL A 185 58.55 -19.04 36.57
C VAL A 185 58.03 -19.58 35.24
N ILE A 186 58.68 -20.59 34.67
CA ILE A 186 58.23 -21.23 33.43
C ILE A 186 56.85 -21.90 33.62
N LEU A 187 56.64 -22.58 34.74
CA LEU A 187 55.37 -23.24 35.05
C LEU A 187 54.23 -22.22 35.17
N GLU A 188 54.47 -21.06 35.77
CA GLU A 188 53.47 -19.99 35.88
C GLU A 188 53.07 -19.43 34.52
N ILE A 189 54.06 -19.19 33.63
CA ILE A 189 53.81 -18.73 32.26
C ILE A 189 52.97 -19.75 31.48
N ILE A 190 53.28 -21.04 31.61
CA ILE A 190 52.54 -22.12 30.95
C ILE A 190 51.09 -22.16 31.46
N LEU A 191 50.87 -22.11 32.78
CA LEU A 191 49.52 -22.12 33.36
C LEU A 191 48.67 -20.93 32.89
N ILE A 192 49.25 -19.73 32.86
CA ILE A 192 48.56 -18.53 32.36
C ILE A 192 48.24 -18.69 30.86
N SER A 193 49.17 -19.20 30.07
CA SER A 193 48.98 -19.39 28.62
C SER A 193 47.86 -20.38 28.31
N VAL A 194 47.75 -21.48 29.06
CA VAL A 194 46.67 -22.48 28.91
C VAL A 194 45.30 -21.88 29.22
N VAL A 195 45.20 -21.08 30.29
CA VAL A 195 43.95 -20.38 30.65
C VAL A 195 43.56 -19.36 29.56
N ILE A 196 44.51 -18.58 29.04
CA ILE A 196 44.23 -17.62 27.96
C ILE A 196 43.80 -18.36 26.68
N PHE A 197 44.51 -19.42 26.29
CA PHE A 197 44.21 -20.18 25.08
C PHE A 197 42.81 -20.80 25.11
N THR A 198 42.43 -21.41 26.24
CA THR A 198 41.10 -22.01 26.40
C THR A 198 39.97 -20.96 26.35
N LEU A 199 40.15 -19.80 26.99
CA LEU A 199 39.19 -18.70 26.92
C LEU A 199 39.04 -18.15 25.50
N SER A 200 40.17 -17.93 24.81
CA SER A 200 40.17 -17.45 23.42
C SER A 200 39.44 -18.42 22.49
N PHE A 201 39.65 -19.72 22.65
CA PHE A 201 38.98 -20.73 21.83
C PHE A 201 37.46 -20.74 22.07
N MET A 202 37.02 -20.73 23.32
CA MET A 202 35.60 -20.76 23.68
C MET A 202 34.83 -19.51 23.24
N ILE A 203 35.44 -18.33 23.35
CA ILE A 203 34.83 -17.07 22.91
C ILE A 203 34.78 -17.01 21.38
N SER A 204 35.87 -17.40 20.71
CA SER A 204 35.96 -17.33 19.24
C SER A 204 34.91 -18.21 18.57
N GLU A 205 34.67 -19.43 19.06
CA GLU A 205 33.66 -20.33 18.50
C GLU A 205 32.25 -19.72 18.59
N ARG A 206 31.91 -19.10 19.73
CA ARG A 206 30.60 -18.47 19.95
C ARG A 206 30.43 -17.22 19.08
N ILE A 207 31.46 -16.39 18.96
CA ILE A 207 31.45 -15.23 18.06
C ILE A 207 31.30 -15.68 16.60
N ASN A 208 31.98 -16.74 16.18
CA ASN A 208 31.87 -17.26 14.81
C ASN A 208 30.44 -17.71 14.49
N ARG A 209 29.72 -18.34 15.43
CA ARG A 209 28.29 -18.65 15.24
C ARG A 209 27.42 -17.40 15.03
N LEU A 210 27.70 -16.31 15.75
CA LEU A 210 27.01 -15.03 15.53
C LEU A 210 27.31 -14.45 14.15
N VAL A 211 28.57 -14.52 13.71
CA VAL A 211 29.01 -14.04 12.39
C VAL A 211 28.36 -14.86 11.28
N GLU A 212 28.32 -16.19 11.41
CA GLU A 212 27.71 -17.09 10.43
C GLU A 212 26.20 -16.85 10.31
N ALA A 213 25.50 -16.73 11.45
CA ALA A 213 24.08 -16.37 11.44
C ALA A 213 23.84 -14.98 10.83
N SER A 214 24.72 -14.01 11.08
CA SER A 214 24.63 -12.69 10.47
C SER A 214 24.87 -12.73 8.95
N LYS A 215 25.79 -13.58 8.47
CA LYS A 215 26.02 -13.82 7.03
C LYS A 215 24.79 -14.43 6.37
N GLU A 216 24.18 -15.43 7.00
CA GLU A 216 22.93 -16.01 6.51
C GLU A 216 21.80 -14.97 6.43
N MET A 217 21.69 -14.09 7.43
CA MET A 217 20.72 -12.98 7.39
C MET A 217 21.03 -11.97 6.27
N LEU A 218 22.30 -11.65 6.00
CA LEU A 218 22.70 -10.81 4.87
C LEU A 218 22.37 -11.46 3.52
N ASN A 219 22.38 -12.79 3.47
CA ASN A 219 21.99 -13.57 2.31
C ASN A 219 20.46 -13.75 2.18
N GLY A 220 19.67 -13.16 3.08
CA GLY A 220 18.21 -13.19 3.04
C GLY A 220 17.54 -14.30 3.83
N ASN A 221 18.32 -15.12 4.54
CA ASN A 221 17.82 -16.20 5.37
C ASN A 221 17.54 -15.71 6.80
N PHE A 222 16.34 -15.20 7.03
CA PHE A 222 15.88 -14.74 8.35
C PHE A 222 15.32 -15.86 9.25
N GLN A 223 15.39 -17.13 8.81
CA GLN A 223 14.95 -18.26 9.63
C GLN A 223 16.06 -18.81 10.52
N VAL A 224 17.31 -18.35 10.35
CA VAL A 224 18.43 -18.76 11.21
C VAL A 224 18.17 -18.37 12.66
N ARG A 225 18.44 -19.29 13.58
CA ARG A 225 18.33 -19.07 15.03
C ARG A 225 19.61 -19.49 15.72
N ILE A 226 20.17 -18.58 16.51
CA ILE A 226 21.33 -18.84 17.34
C ILE A 226 20.84 -19.35 18.69
N GLN A 227 21.28 -20.54 19.10
CA GLN A 227 21.02 -21.10 20.43
C GLN A 227 22.28 -20.95 21.29
N ASP A 228 22.18 -20.20 22.38
CA ASP A 228 23.28 -19.97 23.31
C ASP A 228 22.76 -19.78 24.75
N ASP A 229 22.97 -20.77 25.62
CA ASP A 229 22.32 -20.84 26.95
C ASP A 229 23.20 -20.32 28.12
N ASN A 230 24.25 -19.56 27.82
CA ASN A 230 25.28 -19.19 28.80
C ASN A 230 24.92 -17.99 29.67
N ASN A 231 23.85 -17.25 29.33
CA ASN A 231 23.33 -16.10 30.07
C ASN A 231 24.38 -14.99 30.30
N ASP A 232 25.20 -14.71 29.29
CA ASP A 232 26.18 -13.63 29.28
C ASP A 232 25.89 -12.61 28.15
N GLU A 233 26.81 -11.67 27.92
CA GLU A 233 26.67 -10.64 26.91
C GLU A 233 26.54 -11.22 25.49
N ILE A 234 27.15 -12.39 25.22
CA ILE A 234 27.07 -13.06 23.92
C ILE A 234 25.68 -13.68 23.74
N THR A 235 25.09 -14.25 24.80
CA THR A 235 23.69 -14.72 24.80
C THR A 235 22.73 -13.57 24.50
N LEU A 236 22.92 -12.41 25.12
CA LEU A 236 22.10 -11.23 24.85
C LEU A 236 22.21 -10.75 23.39
N ILE A 237 23.40 -10.82 22.80
CA ILE A 237 23.60 -10.51 21.37
C ILE A 237 22.88 -11.54 20.50
N ALA A 238 22.98 -12.84 20.80
CA ALA A 238 22.28 -13.90 20.09
C ALA A 238 20.75 -13.68 20.10
N ASP A 239 20.17 -13.37 21.25
CA ASP A 239 18.74 -13.09 21.40
C ASP A 239 18.31 -11.86 20.60
N ASN A 240 19.10 -10.78 20.60
CA ASN A 240 18.82 -9.59 19.81
C ASN A 240 18.89 -9.86 18.30
N ILE A 241 19.85 -10.68 17.84
CA ILE A 241 19.94 -11.12 16.44
C ILE A 241 18.71 -11.98 16.07
N ASN A 242 18.29 -12.91 16.93
CA ASN A 242 17.09 -13.73 16.70
C ASN A 242 15.82 -12.88 16.59
N ASN A 243 15.68 -11.85 17.43
CA ASN A 243 14.57 -10.90 17.37
C ASN A 243 14.61 -10.06 16.08
N LEU A 244 15.80 -9.60 15.68
CA LEU A 244 15.97 -8.88 14.42
C LEU A 244 15.61 -9.76 13.22
N ALA A 245 16.07 -11.01 13.18
CA ALA A 245 15.71 -11.98 12.15
C ALA A 245 14.20 -12.20 12.09
N THR A 246 13.54 -12.38 13.23
CA THR A 246 12.07 -12.51 13.29
C THR A 246 11.37 -11.28 12.73
N ASN A 247 11.77 -10.08 13.14
CA ASN A 247 11.17 -8.84 12.65
C ASN A 247 11.37 -8.65 11.14
N LEU A 248 12.55 -8.98 10.60
CA LEU A 248 12.84 -8.91 9.17
C LEU A 248 12.04 -9.94 8.36
N SER A 249 11.90 -11.17 8.89
CA SER A 249 11.06 -12.21 8.27
C SER A 249 9.60 -11.75 8.18
N THR A 250 9.02 -11.27 9.29
CA THR A 250 7.64 -10.79 9.33
C THR A 250 7.43 -9.56 8.45
N LEU A 251 8.41 -8.64 8.38
CA LEU A 251 8.37 -7.48 7.49
C LEU A 251 8.39 -7.93 6.02
N SER A 252 9.27 -8.86 5.66
CA SER A 252 9.39 -9.42 4.31
C SER A 252 8.09 -10.10 3.87
N GLU A 253 7.50 -10.95 4.72
CA GLU A 253 6.19 -11.58 4.48
C GLU A 253 5.07 -10.54 4.32
N SER A 254 5.00 -9.57 5.22
CA SER A 254 3.97 -8.51 5.16
C SER A 254 4.10 -7.66 3.88
N MET A 255 5.33 -7.37 3.45
CA MET A 255 5.58 -6.67 2.19
C MET A 255 5.16 -7.52 0.98
N TYR A 256 5.43 -8.82 0.99
CA TYR A 256 5.03 -9.72 -0.09
C TYR A 256 3.50 -9.78 -0.22
N ASP A 257 2.81 -9.99 0.90
CA ASP A 257 1.34 -10.02 0.94
C ASP A 257 0.73 -8.69 0.45
N GLN A 258 1.31 -7.56 0.86
CA GLN A 258 0.84 -6.24 0.40
C GLN A 258 1.09 -6.02 -1.10
N ALA A 259 2.22 -6.46 -1.64
CA ALA A 259 2.47 -6.39 -3.07
C ALA A 259 1.48 -7.28 -3.85
N SER A 260 1.24 -8.51 -3.40
CA SER A 260 0.26 -9.41 -4.01
C SER A 260 -1.14 -8.80 -4.01
N ASN A 261 -1.61 -8.30 -2.86
CA ASN A 261 -2.91 -7.63 -2.76
C ASN A 261 -3.01 -6.40 -3.68
N LEU A 262 -1.91 -5.64 -3.83
CA LEU A 262 -1.86 -4.49 -4.73
C LEU A 262 -1.95 -4.92 -6.21
N SER A 263 -1.32 -6.04 -6.57
CA SER A 263 -1.41 -6.64 -7.91
C SER A 263 -2.84 -7.09 -8.23
N ASP A 264 -3.49 -7.78 -7.29
CA ASP A 264 -4.87 -8.24 -7.45
C ASP A 264 -5.85 -7.06 -7.58
N ALA A 265 -5.73 -6.07 -6.70
CA ALA A 265 -6.54 -4.85 -6.76
C ALA A 265 -6.33 -4.08 -8.07
N SER A 266 -5.09 -4.06 -8.60
CA SER A 266 -4.76 -3.47 -9.89
C SER A 266 -5.48 -4.22 -11.04
N SER A 267 -5.43 -5.54 -11.04
CA SER A 267 -6.12 -6.39 -12.02
C SER A 267 -7.65 -6.18 -12.00
N GLU A 268 -8.24 -6.14 -10.80
CA GLU A 268 -9.68 -5.83 -10.64
C GLU A 268 -10.02 -4.43 -11.19
N LEU A 269 -9.19 -3.43 -10.88
CA LEU A 269 -9.40 -2.06 -11.36
C LEU A 269 -9.29 -1.95 -12.88
N LYS A 270 -8.41 -2.74 -13.51
CA LYS A 270 -8.27 -2.87 -14.96
C LYS A 270 -9.53 -3.48 -15.59
N GLY A 271 -10.05 -4.56 -15.00
CA GLY A 271 -11.31 -5.19 -15.42
C GLY A 271 -12.50 -4.24 -15.28
N ALA A 272 -12.61 -3.53 -14.16
CA ALA A 272 -13.65 -2.52 -13.95
C ALA A 272 -13.55 -1.38 -14.97
N SER A 273 -12.34 -0.91 -15.25
CA SER A 273 -12.08 0.14 -16.25
C SER A 273 -12.51 -0.30 -17.66
N TYR A 274 -12.21 -1.54 -18.05
CA TYR A 274 -12.65 -2.10 -19.32
C TYR A 274 -14.19 -2.11 -19.42
N ASN A 275 -14.88 -2.60 -18.38
CA ASN A 275 -16.34 -2.62 -18.34
C ASN A 275 -16.96 -1.22 -18.44
N ILE A 276 -16.37 -0.21 -17.78
CA ILE A 276 -16.83 1.18 -17.89
C ILE A 276 -16.64 1.69 -19.32
N ASN A 277 -15.53 1.36 -19.99
CA ASN A 277 -15.30 1.79 -21.36
C ASN A 277 -16.33 1.17 -22.33
N THR A 278 -16.56 -0.14 -22.26
CA THR A 278 -17.61 -0.80 -23.08
C THR A 278 -19.00 -0.22 -22.78
N SER A 279 -19.34 -0.02 -21.51
CA SER A 279 -20.63 0.58 -21.12
C SER A 279 -20.77 2.02 -21.64
N SER A 280 -19.66 2.76 -21.70
CA SER A 280 -19.63 4.13 -22.24
C SER A 280 -19.89 4.15 -23.74
N GLU A 281 -19.35 3.18 -24.49
CA GLU A 281 -19.62 3.01 -25.92
C GLU A 281 -21.10 2.67 -26.19
N ASP A 282 -21.66 1.73 -25.42
CA ASP A 282 -23.08 1.39 -25.49
C ASP A 282 -23.98 2.59 -25.17
N LEU A 283 -23.65 3.34 -24.12
CA LEU A 283 -24.39 4.53 -23.74
C LEU A 283 -24.32 5.61 -24.83
N LEU A 284 -23.17 5.76 -25.51
CA LEU A 284 -23.03 6.69 -26.64
C LEU A 284 -23.97 6.30 -27.79
N SER A 285 -24.07 5.02 -28.11
CA SER A 285 -24.98 4.50 -29.15
C SER A 285 -26.45 4.75 -28.81
N GLN A 286 -26.82 4.54 -27.54
CA GLN A 286 -28.16 4.84 -27.06
C GLN A 286 -28.46 6.34 -27.14
N VAL A 287 -27.52 7.20 -26.74
CA VAL A 287 -27.66 8.66 -26.82
C VAL A 287 -27.90 9.11 -28.26
N ILE A 288 -27.19 8.55 -29.24
CA ILE A 288 -27.41 8.85 -30.67
C ILE A 288 -28.84 8.48 -31.08
N THR A 289 -29.31 7.30 -30.68
CA THR A 289 -30.66 6.82 -31.01
C THR A 289 -31.74 7.71 -30.42
N VAL A 290 -31.61 8.08 -29.14
CA VAL A 290 -32.57 8.96 -28.46
C VAL A 290 -32.50 10.39 -29.04
N SER A 291 -31.32 10.86 -29.44
CA SER A 291 -31.16 12.19 -30.06
C SER A 291 -31.88 12.26 -31.40
N ALA A 292 -31.76 11.21 -32.22
CA ALA A 292 -32.49 11.11 -33.48
C ALA A 292 -34.01 11.11 -33.26
N ALA A 293 -34.50 10.37 -32.26
CA ALA A 293 -35.92 10.36 -31.90
C ALA A 293 -36.42 11.73 -31.40
N ALA A 294 -35.60 12.46 -30.63
CA ALA A 294 -35.93 13.82 -30.19
C ALA A 294 -36.00 14.80 -31.37
N GLU A 295 -35.07 14.71 -32.34
CA GLU A 295 -35.12 15.52 -33.57
C GLU A 295 -36.36 15.21 -34.42
N GLU A 296 -36.71 13.93 -34.55
CA GLU A 296 -37.94 13.51 -35.23
C GLU A 296 -39.19 14.02 -34.50
N MET A 297 -39.18 14.06 -33.17
CA MET A 297 -40.28 14.61 -32.37
C MET A 297 -40.44 16.13 -32.57
N VAL A 298 -39.35 16.88 -32.72
CA VAL A 298 -39.39 18.30 -33.08
C VAL A 298 -39.99 18.49 -34.48
N ALA A 299 -39.53 17.71 -35.47
CA ALA A 299 -40.04 17.80 -36.83
C ALA A 299 -41.54 17.49 -36.92
N THR A 300 -41.98 16.39 -36.28
CA THR A 300 -43.39 16.01 -36.23
C THR A 300 -44.25 17.02 -35.47
N SER A 301 -43.72 17.67 -34.43
CA SER A 301 -44.42 18.75 -33.74
C SER A 301 -44.65 19.96 -34.67
N VAL A 302 -43.68 20.32 -35.51
CA VAL A 302 -43.86 21.38 -36.52
C VAL A 302 -44.96 21.01 -37.53
N ASP A 303 -45.00 19.76 -37.96
CA ASP A 303 -46.05 19.28 -38.87
C ASP A 303 -47.43 19.29 -38.22
N ILE A 304 -47.54 18.89 -36.94
CA ILE A 304 -48.80 18.96 -36.18
C ILE A 304 -49.25 20.41 -36.01
N ALA A 305 -48.34 21.35 -35.72
CA ALA A 305 -48.66 22.77 -35.61
C ALA A 305 -49.20 23.34 -36.93
N ASN A 306 -48.58 22.97 -38.06
CA ASN A 306 -49.08 23.32 -39.39
C ASN A 306 -50.48 22.73 -39.67
N ASN A 307 -50.71 21.47 -39.30
CA ASN A 307 -52.01 20.82 -39.44
C ASN A 307 -53.08 21.51 -38.57
N CYS A 308 -52.74 21.95 -37.36
CA CYS A 308 -53.63 22.72 -36.50
C CYS A 308 -54.01 24.06 -37.17
N SER A 309 -53.03 24.79 -37.70
CA SER A 309 -53.28 26.05 -38.43
C SER A 309 -54.20 25.86 -39.64
N GLN A 310 -54.01 24.79 -40.42
CA GLN A 310 -54.89 24.45 -41.52
C GLN A 310 -56.30 24.07 -41.04
N ALA A 311 -56.42 23.34 -39.93
CA ALA A 311 -57.69 22.94 -39.35
C ALA A 311 -58.49 24.15 -38.85
N VAL A 312 -57.84 25.12 -38.18
CA VAL A 312 -58.47 26.39 -37.78
C VAL A 312 -59.03 27.13 -38.98
N ASN A 313 -58.22 27.34 -40.03
CA ASN A 313 -58.67 28.00 -41.26
C ASN A 313 -59.89 27.30 -41.88
N LYS A 314 -59.89 25.96 -41.90
CA LYS A 314 -61.01 25.19 -42.46
C LYS A 314 -62.27 25.30 -41.60
N SER A 315 -62.14 25.26 -40.27
CA SER A 315 -63.23 25.49 -39.33
C SER A 315 -63.83 26.90 -39.48
N GLU A 316 -63.00 27.94 -39.65
CA GLU A 316 -63.48 29.31 -39.93
C GLU A 316 -64.25 29.39 -41.24
N MET A 317 -63.76 28.74 -42.30
CA MET A 317 -64.50 28.65 -43.56
C MET A 317 -65.85 27.94 -43.39
N THR A 318 -65.89 26.83 -42.64
CA THR A 318 -67.14 26.11 -42.36
C THR A 318 -68.10 26.96 -41.53
N CYS A 319 -67.60 27.70 -40.53
CA CYS A 319 -68.40 28.65 -39.74
C CYS A 319 -69.05 29.71 -40.62
N LYS A 320 -68.28 30.26 -41.57
CA LYS A 320 -68.80 31.25 -42.53
C LYS A 320 -69.88 30.66 -43.44
N VAL A 321 -69.70 29.43 -43.92
CA VAL A 321 -70.69 28.73 -44.75
C VAL A 321 -71.96 28.43 -43.97
N ALA A 322 -71.84 27.96 -42.72
CA ALA A 322 -72.99 27.67 -41.85
C ALA A 322 -73.75 28.96 -41.49
N THR A 323 -73.05 30.04 -41.17
CA THR A 323 -73.65 31.36 -40.89
C THR A 323 -74.42 31.89 -42.09
N ASN A 324 -73.84 31.81 -43.29
CA ASN A 324 -74.52 32.19 -44.53
C ASN A 324 -75.72 31.27 -44.82
N GLY A 325 -75.62 29.98 -44.51
CA GLY A 325 -76.74 29.04 -44.60
C GLY A 325 -77.90 29.43 -43.67
N LEU A 326 -77.58 29.86 -42.44
CA LEU A 326 -78.56 30.33 -41.47
C LEU A 326 -79.30 31.57 -41.98
N GLU A 327 -78.58 32.52 -42.58
CA GLU A 327 -79.18 33.72 -43.19
C GLU A 327 -80.15 33.36 -44.33
N VAL A 328 -79.77 32.42 -45.21
CA VAL A 328 -80.65 31.95 -46.30
C VAL A 328 -81.91 31.26 -45.75
N VAL A 329 -81.78 30.46 -44.69
CA VAL A 329 -82.92 29.82 -44.03
C VAL A 329 -83.86 30.87 -43.42
N HIS A 330 -83.32 31.89 -42.74
CA HIS A 330 -84.13 33.00 -42.22
C HIS A 330 -84.93 33.71 -43.32
N GLN A 331 -84.26 34.07 -44.43
CA GLN A 331 -84.92 34.68 -45.59
C GLN A 331 -86.00 33.77 -46.18
N THR A 332 -85.77 32.45 -46.18
CA THR A 332 -86.74 31.46 -46.66
C THR A 332 -87.96 31.37 -45.76
N VAL A 333 -87.79 31.36 -44.43
CA VAL A 333 -88.89 31.37 -43.45
C VAL A 333 -89.74 32.63 -43.61
N ASP A 334 -89.11 33.79 -43.73
CA ASP A 334 -89.80 35.07 -43.93
C ASP A 334 -90.58 35.07 -45.25
N GLY A 335 -89.97 34.55 -46.33
CA GLY A 335 -90.64 34.36 -47.62
C GLY A 335 -91.86 33.44 -47.55
N ILE A 336 -91.76 32.31 -46.84
CA ILE A 336 -92.87 31.37 -46.64
C ILE A 336 -94.01 32.03 -45.85
N ARG A 337 -93.69 32.76 -44.77
CA ARG A 337 -94.69 33.47 -43.95
C ARG A 337 -95.42 34.54 -44.77
N GLU A 338 -94.70 35.30 -45.57
CA GLU A 338 -95.28 36.30 -46.47
C GLU A 338 -96.14 35.64 -47.56
N HIS A 339 -95.72 34.50 -48.12
CA HIS A 339 -96.54 33.74 -49.07
C HIS A 339 -97.81 33.20 -48.44
N SER A 340 -97.72 32.60 -47.25
CA SER A 340 -98.89 32.12 -46.48
C SER A 340 -99.89 33.27 -46.24
N ARG A 341 -99.40 34.48 -45.93
CA ARG A 341 -100.25 35.67 -45.79
C ARG A 341 -100.96 36.05 -47.09
N LYS A 342 -100.22 36.20 -48.19
CA LYS A 342 -100.80 36.54 -49.51
C LYS A 342 -101.80 35.49 -50.00
N THR A 343 -101.51 34.21 -49.81
CA THR A 343 -102.42 33.13 -50.19
C THR A 343 -103.70 33.12 -49.35
N LYS A 344 -103.64 33.55 -48.07
CA LYS A 344 -104.86 33.78 -47.25
C LYS A 344 -105.67 34.97 -47.79
N GLU A 345 -105.02 36.06 -48.19
CA GLU A 345 -105.68 37.20 -48.84
C GLU A 345 -106.36 36.78 -50.16
N ASP A 346 -105.71 35.95 -50.98
CA ASP A 346 -106.32 35.37 -52.19
C ASP A 346 -107.55 34.49 -51.87
N ALA A 347 -107.53 33.78 -50.74
CA ALA A 347 -108.66 32.99 -50.27
C ALA A 347 -109.90 33.87 -50.04
N GLU A 348 -109.71 35.04 -49.40
CA GLU A 348 -110.78 35.99 -49.13
C GLU A 348 -111.41 36.53 -50.43
N ILE A 349 -110.58 36.77 -51.46
CA ILE A 349 -111.06 37.20 -52.78
C ILE A 349 -111.92 36.11 -53.43
N ILE A 350 -111.48 34.84 -53.38
CA ILE A 350 -112.24 33.71 -53.93
C ILE A 350 -113.57 33.49 -53.17
N VAL A 351 -113.56 33.63 -51.84
CA VAL A 351 -114.78 33.59 -51.02
C VAL A 351 -115.74 34.70 -51.44
N SER A 352 -115.25 35.94 -51.61
CA SER A 352 -116.04 37.06 -52.11
C SER A 352 -116.60 36.80 -53.50
N LEU A 353 -115.81 36.22 -54.42
CA LEU A 353 -116.26 35.85 -55.77
C LEU A 353 -117.38 34.80 -55.71
N SER A 354 -117.25 33.79 -54.85
CA SER A 354 -118.28 32.75 -54.65
C SER A 354 -119.61 33.37 -54.18
N GLU A 355 -119.56 34.29 -53.23
CA GLU A 355 -120.76 34.99 -52.73
C GLU A 355 -121.39 35.88 -53.79
N GLN A 356 -120.59 36.65 -54.54
CA GLN A 356 -121.10 37.48 -55.65
C GLN A 356 -121.75 36.62 -56.75
N THR A 357 -121.15 35.47 -57.07
CA THR A 357 -121.68 34.54 -58.08
C THR A 357 -123.00 33.93 -57.62
N LYS A 358 -123.16 33.64 -56.33
CA LYS A 358 -124.42 33.18 -55.72
C LYS A 358 -125.53 34.23 -55.82
N VAL A 359 -125.20 35.51 -55.58
CA VAL A 359 -126.13 36.63 -55.78
C VAL A 359 -126.56 36.71 -57.24
N ILE A 360 -125.63 36.63 -58.19
CA ILE A 360 -125.96 36.62 -59.63
C ILE A 360 -126.85 35.43 -59.99
N GLY A 361 -126.57 34.24 -59.46
CA GLY A 361 -127.42 33.05 -59.65
C GLY A 361 -128.87 33.28 -59.22
N SER A 362 -129.08 33.94 -58.07
CA SER A 362 -130.43 34.32 -57.61
C SER A 362 -131.14 35.30 -58.55
N VAL A 363 -130.40 36.26 -59.12
CA VAL A 363 -130.94 37.22 -60.09
C VAL A 363 -131.33 36.49 -61.39
N ILE A 364 -130.48 35.60 -61.89
CA ILE A 364 -130.75 34.81 -63.11
C ILE A 364 -131.96 33.89 -62.93
N SER A 365 -132.10 33.24 -61.77
CA SER A 365 -133.31 32.47 -61.44
C SER A 365 -134.57 33.31 -61.51
N THR A 366 -134.52 34.55 -61.00
CA THR A 366 -135.65 35.49 -61.06
C THR A 366 -135.98 35.86 -62.51
N ILE A 367 -134.98 36.08 -63.36
CA ILE A 367 -135.19 36.40 -64.79
C ILE A 367 -135.76 35.19 -65.53
N GLN A 368 -135.30 33.96 -65.23
CA GLN A 368 -135.87 32.73 -65.77
C GLN A 368 -137.37 32.63 -65.42
N ASP A 369 -137.74 32.91 -64.18
CA ASP A 369 -139.12 32.90 -63.72
C ASP A 369 -139.96 33.96 -64.45
N ILE A 370 -139.44 35.17 -64.62
CA ILE A 370 -140.08 36.25 -65.39
C ILE A 370 -140.25 35.84 -66.87
N ALA A 371 -139.23 35.25 -67.49
CA ALA A 371 -139.29 34.79 -68.87
C ALA A 371 -140.33 33.68 -69.05
N SER A 372 -140.42 32.74 -68.11
CA SER A 372 -141.44 31.69 -68.07
C SER A 372 -142.85 32.27 -67.93
N GLN A 373 -143.04 33.21 -67.01
CA GLN A 373 -144.31 33.94 -66.84
C GLN A 373 -144.68 34.73 -68.09
N THR A 374 -143.72 35.40 -68.72
CA THR A 374 -143.92 36.19 -69.95
C THR A 374 -144.29 35.28 -71.12
N ASN A 375 -143.67 34.09 -71.24
CA ASN A 375 -144.02 33.09 -72.23
C ASN A 375 -145.46 32.57 -72.03
N LEU A 376 -145.90 32.35 -70.79
CA LEU A 376 -147.28 31.97 -70.47
C LEU A 376 -148.28 33.10 -70.76
N LEU A 377 -147.94 34.35 -70.43
CA LEU A 377 -148.76 35.52 -70.75
C LEU A 377 -148.90 35.71 -72.25
N ALA A 378 -147.80 35.56 -73.00
CA ALA A 378 -147.78 35.66 -74.46
C ALA A 378 -148.56 34.52 -75.11
N LEU A 379 -148.48 33.30 -74.58
CA LEU A 379 -149.30 32.17 -75.02
C LEU A 379 -150.80 32.46 -74.82
N ASN A 380 -151.19 32.97 -73.65
CA ASN A 380 -152.58 33.35 -73.37
C ASN A 380 -153.05 34.47 -74.32
N ALA A 381 -152.20 35.46 -74.60
CA ALA A 381 -152.49 36.53 -75.56
C ALA A 381 -152.62 36.01 -77.01
N ALA A 382 -151.77 35.07 -77.43
CA ALA A 382 -151.85 34.45 -78.75
C ALA A 382 -153.14 33.62 -78.92
N ILE A 383 -153.55 32.89 -77.87
CA ILE A 383 -154.82 32.17 -77.82
C ILE A 383 -156.00 33.13 -77.98
N GLU A 384 -156.03 34.24 -77.23
CA GLU A 384 -157.13 35.20 -77.29
C GLU A 384 -157.14 36.01 -78.60
N ALA A 385 -155.97 36.29 -79.18
CA ALA A 385 -155.84 36.88 -80.51
C ALA A 385 -156.35 35.96 -81.63
N ALA A 386 -156.09 34.65 -81.55
CA ALA A 386 -156.67 33.65 -82.45
C ALA A 386 -158.19 33.56 -82.29
N ARG A 387 -158.70 33.73 -81.05
CA ARG A 387 -160.13 33.73 -80.73
C ARG A 387 -160.88 34.94 -81.29
N ALA A 388 -160.21 36.09 -81.43
CA ALA A 388 -160.75 37.32 -82.02
C ALA A 388 -160.80 37.34 -83.57
N GLY A 389 -160.31 36.29 -84.25
CA GLY A 389 -160.38 36.14 -85.70
C GLY A 389 -159.62 37.22 -86.49
N GLU A 390 -160.23 37.76 -87.55
CA GLU A 390 -159.60 38.79 -88.43
C GLU A 390 -159.18 40.06 -87.67
N TYR A 391 -159.91 40.44 -86.61
CA TYR A 391 -159.60 41.64 -85.79
C TYR A 391 -158.39 41.43 -84.84
N GLY A 392 -158.03 40.19 -84.55
CA GLY A 392 -156.92 39.83 -83.64
C GLY A 392 -155.57 39.63 -84.34
N ARG A 393 -155.51 39.70 -85.67
CA ARG A 393 -154.35 39.30 -86.47
C ARG A 393 -153.06 40.09 -86.15
N GLY A 394 -153.17 41.39 -85.89
CA GLY A 394 -152.03 42.22 -85.46
C GLY A 394 -151.55 41.89 -84.05
N PHE A 395 -152.48 41.57 -83.14
CA PHE A 395 -152.17 41.14 -81.77
C PHE A 395 -151.54 39.74 -81.73
N ALA A 396 -151.96 38.83 -82.61
CA ALA A 396 -151.38 37.49 -82.71
C ALA A 396 -149.88 37.55 -83.08
N VAL A 397 -149.52 38.40 -84.05
CA VAL A 397 -148.10 38.59 -84.45
C VAL A 397 -147.27 39.13 -83.28
N VAL A 398 -147.79 40.12 -82.54
CA VAL A 398 -147.08 40.66 -81.37
C VAL A 398 -146.97 39.61 -80.25
N ALA A 399 -148.01 38.82 -80.01
CA ALA A 399 -148.00 37.77 -79.00
C ALA A 399 -147.01 36.65 -79.33
N ASP A 400 -146.92 36.22 -80.60
CA ASP A 400 -145.93 35.24 -81.05
C ASP A 400 -144.49 35.80 -80.97
N GLU A 401 -144.28 37.08 -81.28
CA GLU A 401 -142.96 37.73 -81.13
C GLU A 401 -142.54 37.85 -79.66
N VAL A 402 -143.46 38.23 -78.76
CA VAL A 402 -143.20 38.26 -77.31
C VAL A 402 -142.93 36.84 -76.77
N ARG A 403 -143.64 35.84 -77.27
CA ARG A 403 -143.43 34.43 -76.90
C ARG A 403 -142.05 33.94 -77.37
N ALA A 404 -141.65 34.25 -78.60
CA ALA A 404 -140.33 33.93 -79.13
C ALA A 404 -139.21 34.64 -78.35
N LEU A 405 -139.42 35.90 -77.96
CA LEU A 405 -138.49 36.67 -77.13
C LEU A 405 -138.37 36.07 -75.71
N ALA A 406 -139.49 35.68 -75.11
CA ALA A 406 -139.52 35.04 -73.79
C ALA A 406 -138.83 33.66 -73.81
N ALA A 407 -139.04 32.86 -74.85
CA ALA A 407 -138.35 31.58 -75.05
C ALA A 407 -136.83 31.76 -75.24
N ARG A 408 -136.40 32.74 -76.05
CA ARG A 408 -134.98 33.11 -76.18
C ARG A 408 -134.38 33.59 -74.86
N THR A 409 -135.13 34.39 -74.11
CA THR A 409 -134.69 34.89 -72.79
C THR A 409 -134.48 33.72 -71.83
N ALA A 410 -135.46 32.80 -71.74
CA ALA A 410 -135.37 31.59 -70.91
C ALA A 410 -134.21 30.67 -71.30
N GLN A 411 -133.92 30.55 -72.60
CA GLN A 411 -132.76 29.80 -73.07
C GLN A 411 -131.45 30.48 -72.64
N SER A 412 -131.31 31.78 -72.85
CA SER A 412 -130.11 32.52 -72.45
C SER A 412 -129.89 32.52 -70.94
N THR A 413 -130.94 32.60 -70.11
CA THR A 413 -130.82 32.50 -68.66
C THR A 413 -130.44 31.09 -68.20
N THR A 414 -130.85 30.04 -68.93
CA THR A 414 -130.38 28.66 -68.68
C THR A 414 -128.89 28.54 -68.94
N GLU A 415 -128.42 29.03 -70.10
CA GLU A 415 -126.98 29.06 -70.46
C GLU A 415 -126.17 29.88 -69.44
N ILE A 416 -126.67 31.03 -68.98
CA ILE A 416 -126.01 31.82 -67.93
C ILE A 416 -126.02 31.08 -66.59
N SER A 417 -127.10 30.40 -66.22
CA SER A 417 -127.15 29.60 -64.98
C SER A 417 -126.12 28.48 -64.98
N GLU A 418 -125.90 27.80 -66.12
CA GLU A 418 -124.85 26.81 -66.27
C GLU A 418 -123.46 27.43 -66.08
N MET A 419 -123.19 28.59 -66.69
CA MET A 419 -121.93 29.31 -66.50
C MET A 419 -121.70 29.71 -65.04
N ILE A 420 -122.74 30.18 -64.34
CA ILE A 420 -122.70 30.54 -62.92
C ILE A 420 -122.38 29.32 -62.05
N ASN A 421 -123.02 28.19 -62.30
CA ASN A 421 -122.74 26.94 -61.59
C ASN A 421 -121.29 26.49 -61.81
N GLN A 422 -120.76 26.62 -63.04
CA GLN A 422 -119.36 26.32 -63.34
C GLN A 422 -118.38 27.26 -62.61
N VAL A 423 -118.68 28.57 -62.56
CA VAL A 423 -117.87 29.55 -61.81
C VAL A 423 -117.87 29.22 -60.32
N GLN A 424 -119.03 28.90 -59.75
CA GLN A 424 -119.15 28.56 -58.33
C GLN A 424 -118.42 27.25 -57.98
N ALA A 425 -118.53 26.21 -58.83
CA ALA A 425 -117.79 24.98 -58.66
C ALA A 425 -116.26 25.21 -58.71
N LYS A 426 -115.79 26.02 -59.66
CA LYS A 426 -114.36 26.40 -59.75
C LYS A 426 -113.89 27.25 -58.57
N ALA A 427 -114.73 28.16 -58.05
CA ALA A 427 -114.40 28.96 -56.87
C ALA A 427 -114.25 28.07 -55.62
N THR A 428 -115.13 27.09 -55.41
CA THR A 428 -115.00 26.12 -54.32
C THR A 428 -113.73 25.30 -54.46
N GLN A 429 -113.45 24.78 -55.65
CA GLN A 429 -112.21 24.04 -55.93
C GLN A 429 -110.95 24.89 -55.68
N ALA A 430 -110.96 26.16 -56.09
CA ALA A 430 -109.86 27.08 -55.84
C ALA A 430 -109.65 27.31 -54.34
N ASN A 431 -110.72 27.48 -53.56
CA ASN A 431 -110.65 27.66 -52.12
C ASN A 431 -110.08 26.42 -51.40
N GLU A 432 -110.50 25.21 -51.77
CA GLU A 432 -109.94 23.97 -51.23
C GLU A 432 -108.44 23.84 -51.54
N SER A 433 -108.02 24.19 -52.75
CA SER A 433 -106.60 24.22 -53.13
C SER A 433 -105.81 25.23 -52.30
N ILE A 434 -106.37 26.43 -52.07
CA ILE A 434 -105.75 27.48 -51.26
C ILE A 434 -105.55 27.02 -49.80
N ILE A 435 -106.55 26.42 -49.17
CA ILE A 435 -106.45 25.88 -47.81
C ILE A 435 -105.34 24.83 -47.73
N SER A 436 -105.27 23.93 -48.71
CA SER A 436 -104.22 22.93 -48.81
C SER A 436 -102.83 23.57 -48.94
N THR A 437 -102.68 24.58 -49.80
CA THR A 437 -101.42 25.32 -49.98
C THR A 437 -100.98 26.03 -48.70
N VAL A 438 -101.88 26.69 -47.97
CA VAL A 438 -101.57 27.31 -46.67
C VAL A 438 -101.07 26.26 -45.67
N GLY A 439 -101.74 25.11 -45.58
CA GLY A 439 -101.30 24.03 -44.70
C GLY A 439 -99.94 23.43 -45.08
N GLN A 440 -99.59 23.42 -46.37
CA GLN A 440 -98.25 23.03 -46.84
C GLN A 440 -97.19 24.08 -46.48
N MET A 441 -97.51 25.36 -46.61
CA MET A 441 -96.60 26.46 -46.24
C MET A 441 -96.30 26.45 -44.73
N ASP A 442 -97.30 26.20 -43.88
CA ASP A 442 -97.08 26.09 -42.43
C ASP A 442 -96.16 24.92 -42.08
N LYS A 443 -96.31 23.77 -42.73
CA LYS A 443 -95.39 22.63 -42.58
C LYS A 443 -93.97 22.96 -43.04
N LEU A 444 -93.84 23.69 -44.16
CA LEU A 444 -92.54 24.09 -44.69
C LEU A 444 -91.83 25.06 -43.74
N ALA A 445 -92.57 25.97 -43.09
CA ALA A 445 -92.04 26.85 -42.06
C ALA A 445 -91.49 26.07 -40.85
N VAL A 446 -92.20 25.04 -40.38
CA VAL A 446 -91.73 24.18 -39.28
C VAL A 446 -90.42 23.46 -39.65
N HIS A 447 -90.33 22.89 -40.85
CA HIS A 447 -89.09 22.23 -41.30
C HIS A 447 -87.92 23.20 -41.46
N ALA A 448 -88.19 24.44 -41.87
CA ALA A 448 -87.15 25.47 -41.95
C ALA A 448 -86.66 25.89 -40.55
N GLU A 449 -87.55 25.97 -39.55
CA GLU A 449 -87.16 26.20 -38.14
C GLU A 449 -86.35 25.02 -37.56
N GLU A 450 -86.67 23.78 -37.94
CA GLU A 450 -85.85 22.61 -37.58
C GLU A 450 -84.45 22.68 -38.21
N LEU A 451 -84.36 23.05 -39.49
CA LEU A 451 -83.08 23.25 -40.17
C LEU A 451 -82.24 24.36 -39.53
N GLN A 452 -82.88 25.45 -39.08
CA GLN A 452 -82.22 26.51 -38.34
C GLN A 452 -81.53 25.97 -37.07
N LYS A 453 -82.24 25.16 -36.26
CA LYS A 453 -81.66 24.54 -35.06
C LYS A 453 -80.48 23.62 -35.35
N VAL A 454 -80.54 22.89 -36.47
CA VAL A 454 -79.42 22.02 -36.90
C VAL A 454 -78.19 22.87 -37.25
N LEU A 455 -78.37 23.97 -37.97
CA LEU A 455 -77.27 24.89 -38.31
C LEU A 455 -76.68 25.58 -37.07
N ASP A 456 -77.51 25.99 -36.12
CA ASP A 456 -77.04 26.54 -34.83
C ASP A 456 -76.19 25.53 -34.05
N ASN A 457 -76.62 24.26 -33.99
CA ASN A 457 -75.82 23.20 -33.34
C ASN A 457 -74.48 22.98 -34.05
N ILE A 458 -74.47 23.02 -35.39
CA ILE A 458 -73.23 22.92 -36.17
C ILE A 458 -72.26 24.08 -35.82
N LEU A 459 -72.77 25.30 -35.65
CA LEU A 459 -71.93 26.44 -35.24
C LEU A 459 -71.32 26.24 -33.84
N VAL A 460 -72.08 25.68 -32.90
CA VAL A 460 -71.57 25.32 -31.56
C VAL A 460 -70.47 24.27 -31.66
N ASP A 461 -70.69 23.22 -32.45
CA ASP A 461 -69.69 22.15 -32.63
C ASP A 461 -68.41 22.65 -33.31
N ILE A 462 -68.51 23.55 -34.28
CA ILE A 462 -67.34 24.18 -34.92
C ILE A 462 -66.51 24.97 -33.90
N ASN A 463 -67.17 25.72 -33.00
CA ASN A 463 -66.47 26.43 -31.93
C ASN A 463 -65.76 25.47 -30.97
N ASN A 464 -66.39 24.36 -30.60
CA ASN A 464 -65.77 23.33 -29.77
C ASN A 464 -64.54 22.71 -30.46
N VAL A 465 -64.63 22.43 -31.76
CA VAL A 465 -63.49 21.93 -32.56
C VAL A 465 -62.35 22.95 -32.57
N ASN A 466 -62.63 24.24 -32.77
CA ASN A 466 -61.60 25.29 -32.72
C ASN A 466 -60.89 25.38 -31.36
N MET A 467 -61.63 25.24 -30.26
CA MET A 467 -61.03 25.20 -28.92
C MET A 467 -60.11 23.99 -28.76
N GLN A 468 -60.52 22.81 -29.23
CA GLN A 468 -59.68 21.61 -29.18
C GLN A 468 -58.41 21.76 -30.02
N ILE A 469 -58.51 22.32 -31.22
CA ILE A 469 -57.34 22.57 -32.08
C ILE A 469 -56.36 23.52 -31.40
N THR A 470 -56.85 24.56 -30.71
CA THR A 470 -56.01 25.49 -29.94
C THR A 470 -55.25 24.79 -28.81
N LEU A 471 -55.92 23.87 -28.11
CA LEU A 471 -55.30 23.06 -27.06
C LEU A 471 -54.23 22.11 -27.62
N ILE A 472 -54.50 21.47 -28.77
CA ILE A 472 -53.53 20.64 -29.49
C ILE A 472 -52.31 21.47 -29.89
N ALA A 473 -52.51 22.67 -30.46
CA ALA A 473 -51.41 23.55 -30.84
C ALA A 473 -50.52 23.92 -29.64
N THR A 474 -51.13 24.29 -28.51
CA THR A 474 -50.40 24.60 -27.26
C THR A 474 -49.60 23.40 -26.76
N SER A 475 -50.22 22.21 -26.74
CA SER A 475 -49.56 20.96 -26.32
C SER A 475 -48.40 20.59 -27.24
N THR A 476 -48.54 20.89 -28.53
CA THR A 476 -47.53 20.66 -29.56
C THR A 476 -46.33 21.60 -29.40
N GLU A 477 -46.56 22.86 -29.01
CA GLU A 477 -45.50 23.82 -28.67
C GLU A 477 -44.69 23.35 -27.45
N GLU A 478 -45.36 22.88 -26.39
CA GLU A 478 -44.71 22.31 -25.21
C GLU A 478 -43.91 21.04 -25.55
N GLN A 479 -44.46 20.17 -26.41
CA GLN A 479 -43.78 18.95 -26.88
C GLN A 479 -42.51 19.29 -27.66
N SER A 480 -42.56 20.30 -28.55
CA SER A 480 -41.40 20.78 -29.30
C SER A 480 -40.32 21.35 -28.38
N ALA A 481 -40.71 22.19 -27.41
CA ALA A 481 -39.79 22.75 -26.43
C ALA A 481 -39.09 21.67 -25.59
N THR A 482 -39.86 20.70 -25.09
CA THR A 482 -39.35 19.58 -24.29
C THR A 482 -38.39 18.69 -25.10
N SER A 483 -38.72 18.43 -26.36
CA SER A 483 -37.86 17.64 -27.26
C SER A 483 -36.54 18.38 -27.57
N SER A 484 -36.59 19.70 -27.77
CA SER A 484 -35.39 20.51 -27.96
C SER A 484 -34.47 20.52 -26.72
N GLU A 485 -35.07 20.62 -25.53
CA GLU A 485 -34.34 20.50 -24.27
C GLU A 485 -33.72 19.11 -24.11
N MET A 486 -34.44 18.05 -24.50
CA MET A 486 -33.93 16.68 -24.51
C MET A 486 -32.68 16.55 -25.39
N SER A 487 -32.72 17.07 -26.63
CA SER A 487 -31.54 17.09 -27.52
C SER A 487 -30.34 17.80 -26.89
N LYS A 488 -30.57 18.93 -26.21
CA LYS A 488 -29.50 19.66 -25.49
C LYS A 488 -28.92 18.83 -24.34
N ASN A 489 -29.77 18.16 -23.56
CA ASN A 489 -29.34 17.29 -22.47
C ASN A 489 -28.53 16.09 -22.98
N LEU A 490 -28.91 15.52 -24.13
CA LEU A 490 -28.17 14.44 -24.78
C LEU A 490 -26.79 14.87 -25.28
N GLN A 491 -26.63 16.11 -25.74
CA GLN A 491 -25.31 16.68 -26.05
C GLN A 491 -24.42 16.77 -24.81
N ASN A 492 -24.98 17.19 -23.67
CA ASN A 492 -24.25 17.22 -22.40
C ASN A 492 -23.85 15.81 -21.94
N ILE A 493 -24.76 14.83 -22.04
CA ILE A 493 -24.47 13.43 -21.73
C ILE A 493 -23.33 12.92 -22.62
N THR A 494 -23.36 13.21 -23.92
CA THR A 494 -22.26 12.85 -24.85
C THR A 494 -20.92 13.44 -24.39
N GLY A 495 -20.91 14.69 -23.93
CA GLY A 495 -19.73 15.33 -23.34
C GLY A 495 -19.24 14.63 -22.07
N HIS A 496 -20.15 14.23 -21.19
CA HIS A 496 -19.81 13.49 -19.97
C HIS A 496 -19.26 12.09 -20.27
N VAL A 497 -19.82 11.37 -21.24
CA VAL A 497 -19.31 10.07 -21.69
C VAL A 497 -17.89 10.19 -22.22
N ARG A 498 -17.59 11.20 -23.04
CA ARG A 498 -16.21 11.42 -23.52
C ARG A 498 -15.23 11.69 -22.39
N ASN A 499 -15.60 12.51 -21.42
CA ASN A 499 -14.77 12.77 -20.24
C ASN A 499 -14.59 11.49 -19.41
N MET A 500 -15.64 10.66 -19.27
CA MET A 500 -15.56 9.36 -18.62
C MET A 500 -14.52 8.46 -19.29
N SER A 501 -14.57 8.32 -20.63
CA SER A 501 -13.58 7.53 -21.38
C SER A 501 -12.15 8.03 -21.19
N GLU A 502 -11.95 9.35 -21.13
CA GLU A 502 -10.63 9.94 -20.84
C GLU A 502 -10.16 9.57 -19.43
N LYS A 503 -11.02 9.69 -18.42
CA LYS A 503 -10.71 9.32 -17.03
C LYS A 503 -10.42 7.84 -16.87
N VAL A 504 -11.17 6.98 -17.56
CA VAL A 504 -10.92 5.53 -17.59
C VAL A 504 -9.56 5.22 -18.21
N SER A 505 -9.18 5.93 -19.28
CA SER A 505 -7.84 5.79 -19.87
C SER A 505 -6.73 6.15 -18.88
N ASP A 506 -6.91 7.22 -18.10
CA ASP A 506 -5.95 7.62 -17.07
C ASP A 506 -5.88 6.64 -15.90
N ILE A 507 -7.02 6.07 -15.50
CA ILE A 507 -7.08 4.98 -14.52
C ILE A 507 -6.27 3.79 -15.04
N CYS A 508 -6.52 3.30 -16.25
CA CYS A 508 -5.77 2.19 -16.84
C CYS A 508 -4.25 2.43 -16.86
N LYS A 509 -3.80 3.64 -17.22
CA LYS A 509 -2.36 4.00 -17.17
C LYS A 509 -1.81 3.95 -15.74
N THR A 510 -2.56 4.45 -14.78
CA THR A 510 -2.14 4.49 -13.37
C THR A 510 -2.10 3.08 -12.78
N THR A 511 -3.11 2.27 -13.09
CA THR A 511 -3.19 0.85 -12.75
C THR A 511 -2.00 0.07 -13.31
N GLY A 512 -1.62 0.30 -14.57
CA GLY A 512 -0.41 -0.30 -15.14
C GLY A 512 0.86 0.05 -14.36
N LYS A 513 1.02 1.30 -13.93
CA LYS A 513 2.16 1.70 -13.06
C LYS A 513 2.13 1.03 -11.68
N ILE A 514 0.94 0.79 -11.12
CA ILE A 514 0.77 0.09 -9.84
C ILE A 514 1.14 -1.39 -9.99
N GLU A 515 0.73 -2.01 -11.09
CA GLU A 515 1.10 -3.40 -11.45
C GLU A 515 2.62 -3.54 -11.56
N ASP A 516 3.28 -2.63 -12.31
CA ASP A 516 4.74 -2.59 -12.44
C ASP A 516 5.44 -2.40 -11.09
N ALA A 517 4.95 -1.47 -10.25
CA ALA A 517 5.53 -1.20 -8.94
C ALA A 517 5.37 -2.38 -7.96
N SER A 518 4.24 -3.08 -8.02
CA SER A 518 4.03 -4.30 -7.23
C SER A 518 4.99 -5.40 -7.67
N MET A 519 5.15 -5.62 -8.97
CA MET A 519 6.09 -6.61 -9.50
C MET A 519 7.54 -6.31 -9.08
N LEU A 520 7.97 -5.05 -9.17
CA LEU A 520 9.30 -4.63 -8.69
C LEU A 520 9.47 -4.84 -7.18
N MET A 521 8.41 -4.66 -6.39
CA MET A 521 8.45 -4.88 -4.94
C MET A 521 8.58 -6.38 -4.62
N VAL A 522 7.83 -7.25 -5.32
CA VAL A 522 7.98 -8.71 -5.19
C VAL A 522 9.39 -9.14 -5.59
N GLU A 523 9.90 -8.67 -6.73
CA GLU A 523 11.25 -8.99 -7.19
C GLU A 523 12.32 -8.51 -6.19
N GLY A 524 12.14 -7.31 -5.62
CA GLY A 524 13.03 -6.78 -4.59
C GLY A 524 13.03 -7.61 -3.31
N ILE A 525 11.87 -8.11 -2.88
CA ILE A 525 11.73 -9.00 -1.72
C ILE A 525 12.36 -10.36 -2.00
N GLU A 526 12.16 -10.91 -3.20
CA GLU A 526 12.78 -12.18 -3.61
C GLU A 526 14.30 -12.06 -3.67
N LYS A 527 14.85 -10.98 -4.25
CA LYS A 527 16.30 -10.71 -4.21
C LYS A 527 16.81 -10.56 -2.78
N PHE A 528 16.05 -9.86 -1.93
CA PHE A 528 16.40 -9.70 -0.52
C PHE A 528 16.37 -11.01 0.26
N ARG A 529 15.51 -11.98 -0.13
CA ARG A 529 15.43 -13.34 0.45
C ARG A 529 16.44 -14.33 -0.13
N ASN A 530 16.79 -14.17 -1.41
CA ASN A 530 17.61 -15.11 -2.17
C ASN A 530 18.97 -14.52 -2.54
N ASN A 531 19.58 -13.73 -1.65
CA ASN A 531 20.90 -13.16 -1.88
C ASN A 531 22.03 -14.22 -1.70
N GLN A 532 21.81 -15.41 -2.24
CA GLN A 532 22.78 -16.52 -2.32
C GLN A 532 23.57 -16.51 -3.64
N LEU A 533 23.14 -15.79 -4.69
CA LEU A 533 23.70 -15.98 -6.04
C LEU A 533 24.77 -14.97 -6.49
N GLU A 534 24.84 -13.74 -5.96
CA GLU A 534 25.89 -12.78 -6.38
C GLU A 534 27.23 -12.96 -5.66
N THR A 535 27.23 -13.55 -4.45
CA THR A 535 28.47 -13.75 -3.69
C THR A 535 29.21 -15.03 -4.12
N GLU A 536 28.50 -16.06 -4.59
CA GLU A 536 29.14 -17.28 -5.11
C GLU A 536 29.72 -17.08 -6.52
N LEU A 537 29.06 -16.31 -7.40
CA LEU A 537 29.59 -16.04 -8.74
C LEU A 537 30.80 -15.09 -8.76
N SER A 538 30.94 -14.19 -7.78
CA SER A 538 32.15 -13.37 -7.64
C SER A 538 33.36 -14.18 -7.15
N ASN A 539 33.15 -15.22 -6.31
CA ASN A 539 34.23 -16.07 -5.82
C ASN A 539 34.68 -17.09 -6.87
N TYR A 540 33.77 -17.59 -7.72
CA TYR A 540 34.15 -18.43 -8.85
C TYR A 540 34.84 -17.66 -9.99
N ALA A 541 34.48 -16.37 -10.22
CA ALA A 541 35.13 -15.54 -11.23
C ALA A 541 36.54 -15.04 -10.83
N GLU A 542 36.90 -15.05 -9.54
CA GLU A 542 38.27 -14.77 -9.08
C GLU A 542 39.17 -16.01 -9.01
N GLU A 543 38.62 -17.23 -8.84
CA GLU A 543 39.42 -18.47 -8.88
C GLU A 543 39.81 -18.89 -10.31
N ASP A 544 38.94 -18.69 -11.31
CA ASP A 544 39.28 -19.01 -12.72
C ASP A 544 40.30 -18.04 -13.36
N VAL A 545 40.48 -16.83 -12.81
CA VAL A 545 41.49 -15.87 -13.30
C VAL A 545 42.88 -16.11 -12.71
N ILE A 546 42.98 -16.92 -11.64
CA ILE A 546 44.27 -17.24 -11.00
C ILE A 546 44.82 -18.59 -11.51
N GLU A 547 43.99 -19.55 -11.93
CA GLU A 547 44.48 -20.79 -12.55
C GLU A 547 44.95 -20.61 -14.01
N GLU A 548 44.43 -19.65 -14.77
CA GLU A 548 44.92 -19.40 -16.15
C GLU A 548 46.25 -18.64 -16.22
N ASN A 549 46.68 -17.98 -15.13
CA ASN A 549 47.96 -17.24 -15.07
C ASN A 549 49.14 -18.07 -14.52
N GLY A 550 48.94 -19.37 -14.26
CA GLY A 550 49.95 -20.28 -13.70
C GLY A 550 50.64 -21.23 -14.70
N GLU A 551 50.19 -21.28 -15.96
CA GLU A 551 50.69 -22.25 -16.97
C GLU A 551 51.20 -21.62 -18.29
N GLU A 552 51.52 -20.33 -18.31
CA GLU A 552 52.24 -19.69 -19.43
C GLU A 552 53.68 -19.31 -19.04
N ASP A 553 54.51 -20.31 -18.75
CA ASP A 553 55.97 -20.11 -18.71
C ASP A 553 56.75 -21.36 -19.13
N SER A 554 56.34 -21.97 -20.27
CA SER A 554 57.23 -22.79 -21.09
C SER A 554 56.62 -23.09 -22.47
N GLU A 555 56.82 -22.20 -23.44
CA GLU A 555 57.37 -22.57 -24.77
C GLU A 555 57.45 -21.35 -25.68
N GLU A 556 58.69 -20.94 -25.92
CA GLU A 556 59.11 -19.98 -26.92
C GLU A 556 59.03 -20.62 -28.32
N GLY A 557 58.31 -20.01 -29.27
CA GLY A 557 58.55 -20.32 -30.68
C GLY A 557 57.48 -19.99 -31.73
N VAL A 558 57.75 -18.93 -32.51
CA VAL A 558 57.46 -18.78 -33.96
C VAL A 558 56.10 -18.17 -34.39
N ARG A 559 56.12 -16.82 -34.50
CA ARG A 559 56.03 -16.00 -35.74
C ARG A 559 54.88 -16.23 -36.78
N ILE A 560 54.29 -15.09 -37.18
CA ILE A 560 53.73 -14.63 -38.49
C ILE A 560 52.23 -14.22 -38.36
N GLU A 561 51.92 -12.92 -38.23
CA GLU A 561 51.56 -11.99 -39.32
C GLU A 561 50.21 -12.30 -40.02
N ASN A 562 49.12 -11.57 -39.71
CA ASN A 562 48.45 -10.62 -40.63
C ASN A 562 46.99 -10.27 -40.26
N SER A 563 46.73 -8.96 -40.37
CA SER A 563 45.58 -8.29 -40.99
C SER A 563 44.15 -8.47 -40.46
N GLU A 564 43.59 -7.30 -40.08
CA GLU A 564 42.36 -6.73 -40.63
C GLU A 564 40.98 -7.31 -40.20
N ASN A 565 40.26 -6.46 -39.44
CA ASN A 565 39.06 -5.73 -39.88
C ASN A 565 37.69 -6.10 -39.28
N ILE A 566 36.91 -5.03 -39.10
CA ILE A 566 35.44 -4.89 -39.07
C ILE A 566 34.72 -4.88 -37.71
N GLN A 567 34.28 -3.65 -37.39
CA GLN A 567 33.15 -3.26 -36.53
C GLN A 567 31.81 -3.83 -37.00
N ALA A 568 30.95 -4.20 -36.07
CA ALA A 568 29.53 -3.85 -36.04
C ALA A 568 28.99 -3.95 -34.60
#